data_AF-A0A915U679-F1
#
_entry.id   AF-A0A915U679-F1
#
_cell.length_a   1.000
_cell.length_b   1.000
_cell.length_c   1.000
_cell.angle_alpha   90.00
_cell.angle_beta   90.00
_cell.angle_gamma   90.00
#
_symmetry.space_group_name_H-M   'P 1'
#
loop_
_entity.id
_entity.type
_entity.pdbx_description
1 polymer ?
#
loop_
_entity_poly.entity_id
_entity_poly.type
_entity_poly.pdbx_seq_one_letter_code
_entity_poly.pdbx_strand_id
1 'polypeptide(L)'
;MPFDCRHQYAYGHDACVADCPTRHPTSGFIYQRVNTHDDAPMAEEGTVEVAILDMNHGWPNLGHAAVVRSLRQVVCDLREALSEAGLRVRVSSYDVRRHGGTPDVHDRDGLLCIGTGGPGHLDPRRNDGCSAGSQGIVEDPAWEPQVFGLFDQLRTHPEGVLLGICHTFGIMCRWLGVADAHLRGPEKGGKSAGIMENALTPAAREHPWFRYLSTQAGPSQRIAVLDSRLYDLLPAGPLPAHMQAIGYETIGVGGPVGPALTMLEVARDVADGMPRILGVNHHPEIVNRPRQLSLLRRRHAAGKIDDTWYEERRRTLMETLDDRAGEQQLALTSSFSLHGPLRYHLGRRLRRAAERLGRPWPLHERTTPLAMLATGEVLSLDELGAAL
;
A
#
# COMPACT_ATOMS: atom_id res chain seq x y z
N MET A 1 1.25 -15.93 9.94
CA MET A 1 1.80 -14.60 9.56
C MET A 1 0.63 -13.64 9.41
N PRO A 2 0.71 -12.40 9.92
CA PRO A 2 -0.44 -11.48 10.01
C PRO A 2 -0.99 -10.97 8.66
N PHE A 3 -0.53 -11.48 7.51
CA PHE A 3 -0.97 -11.05 6.16
C PHE A 3 -2.00 -11.98 5.55
N ASP A 4 -1.88 -13.28 5.83
CA ASP A 4 -2.77 -14.27 5.27
C ASP A 4 -4.10 -14.25 6.02
N CYS A 5 -5.19 -14.40 5.28
CA CYS A 5 -6.49 -14.55 5.92
C CYS A 5 -6.55 -15.88 6.68
N ARG A 6 -7.47 -15.99 7.64
CA ARG A 6 -7.69 -17.22 8.44
C ARG A 6 -7.85 -18.46 7.56
N HIS A 7 -8.49 -18.32 6.41
CA HIS A 7 -8.63 -19.40 5.44
C HIS A 7 -7.26 -19.84 4.85
N GLN A 8 -6.39 -18.91 4.47
CA GLN A 8 -5.04 -19.25 4.00
C GLN A 8 -4.16 -19.82 5.11
N TYR A 9 -4.36 -19.38 6.35
CA TYR A 9 -3.69 -19.97 7.50
C TYR A 9 -4.11 -21.43 7.72
N ALA A 10 -5.42 -21.72 7.63
CA ALA A 10 -5.97 -23.05 7.85
C ALA A 10 -5.68 -24.04 6.70
N TYR A 11 -5.70 -23.58 5.45
CA TYR A 11 -5.67 -24.46 4.26
C TYR A 11 -4.45 -24.25 3.35
N GLY A 12 -3.51 -23.39 3.74
CA GLY A 12 -2.30 -23.07 2.98
C GLY A 12 -2.49 -21.97 1.92
N HIS A 13 -1.38 -21.41 1.45
CA HIS A 13 -1.40 -20.24 0.54
C HIS A 13 -2.00 -20.53 -0.84
N ASP A 14 -1.98 -21.79 -1.28
CA ASP A 14 -2.49 -22.24 -2.57
C ASP A 14 -4.00 -22.49 -2.58
N ALA A 15 -4.64 -22.63 -1.41
CA ALA A 15 -6.10 -22.81 -1.30
C ALA A 15 -6.89 -21.69 -2.01
N CYS A 16 -6.34 -20.47 -2.02
CA CYS A 16 -6.96 -19.33 -2.70
C CYS A 16 -6.68 -19.23 -4.21
N VAL A 17 -5.94 -20.17 -4.79
CA VAL A 17 -5.67 -20.19 -6.25
C VAL A 17 -6.89 -20.70 -7.00
N ALA A 18 -7.51 -21.78 -6.52
CA ALA A 18 -8.72 -22.38 -7.09
C ALA A 18 -9.97 -21.87 -6.38
N ASP A 19 -10.06 -22.04 -5.05
CA ASP A 19 -11.32 -21.96 -4.30
C ASP A 19 -11.32 -20.85 -3.25
N CYS A 20 -10.87 -19.66 -3.64
CA CYS A 20 -10.90 -18.52 -2.74
C CYS A 20 -12.36 -18.15 -2.40
N PRO A 21 -12.77 -18.17 -1.12
CA PRO A 21 -14.18 -17.99 -0.77
C PRO A 21 -14.74 -16.62 -1.15
N THR A 22 -13.86 -15.63 -1.32
CA THR A 22 -14.20 -14.28 -1.79
C THR A 22 -14.38 -14.17 -3.31
N ARG A 23 -14.31 -15.29 -4.05
CA ARG A 23 -14.71 -15.33 -5.47
C ARG A 23 -16.20 -15.59 -5.63
N HIS A 24 -16.88 -16.04 -4.57
CA HIS A 24 -18.32 -16.24 -4.62
C HIS A 24 -19.03 -14.88 -4.68
N PRO A 25 -20.08 -14.71 -5.51
CA PRO A 25 -20.81 -13.44 -5.64
C PRO A 25 -21.39 -12.90 -4.32
N THR A 26 -21.68 -13.79 -3.37
CA THR A 26 -22.23 -13.43 -2.04
C THR A 26 -21.16 -13.20 -0.97
N SER A 27 -19.88 -13.20 -1.34
CA SER A 27 -18.78 -13.17 -0.38
C SER A 27 -18.52 -11.82 0.31
N GLY A 28 -19.29 -10.80 -0.05
CA GLY A 28 -19.07 -9.45 0.43
C GLY A 28 -17.93 -8.71 -0.26
N PHE A 29 -17.29 -9.29 -1.28
CA PHE A 29 -16.21 -8.63 -2.04
C PHE A 29 -16.61 -8.41 -3.51
N ILE A 30 -16.58 -7.16 -3.97
CA ILE A 30 -16.79 -6.79 -5.37
C ILE A 30 -15.52 -6.10 -5.85
N TYR A 31 -15.03 -6.46 -7.04
CA TYR A 31 -13.91 -5.79 -7.68
C TYR A 31 -14.26 -5.42 -9.11
N GLN A 32 -13.90 -4.19 -9.50
CA GLN A 32 -14.12 -3.70 -10.85
C GLN A 32 -13.04 -2.71 -11.29
N ARG A 33 -12.91 -2.55 -12.60
CA ARG A 33 -12.09 -1.53 -13.25
C ARG A 33 -12.99 -0.37 -13.63
N VAL A 34 -12.51 0.84 -13.41
CA VAL A 34 -13.15 2.09 -13.77
C VAL A 34 -12.18 2.80 -14.71
N ASN A 35 -12.58 3.01 -15.97
CA ASN A 35 -11.71 3.68 -16.92
C ASN A 35 -11.92 5.19 -16.79
N THR A 36 -13.15 5.66 -16.91
CA THR A 36 -13.52 7.08 -16.75
C THR A 36 -14.29 7.31 -15.46
N HIS A 37 -14.40 8.57 -15.04
CA HIS A 37 -15.26 8.94 -13.91
C HIS A 37 -16.72 8.49 -14.11
N ASP A 38 -17.23 8.56 -15.35
CA ASP A 38 -18.61 8.17 -15.68
C ASP A 38 -18.84 6.64 -15.58
N ASP A 39 -17.76 5.84 -15.64
CA ASP A 39 -17.82 4.40 -15.41
C ASP A 39 -17.84 4.03 -13.90
N ALA A 40 -17.72 5.02 -13.01
CA ALA A 40 -17.72 4.79 -11.57
C ALA A 40 -19.09 4.25 -11.14
N PRO A 41 -19.13 3.27 -10.22
CA PRO A 41 -20.38 2.69 -9.80
C PRO A 41 -21.18 3.70 -8.99
N MET A 42 -22.50 3.64 -9.10
CA MET A 42 -23.34 4.37 -8.16
C MET A 42 -23.13 3.84 -6.75
N ALA A 43 -23.19 4.74 -5.77
CA ALA A 43 -23.19 4.38 -4.36
C ALA A 43 -24.39 3.46 -4.07
N GLU A 44 -24.15 2.35 -3.38
CA GLU A 44 -25.17 1.40 -2.96
C GLU A 44 -25.23 1.34 -1.44
N GLU A 45 -26.45 1.34 -0.89
CA GLU A 45 -26.64 1.17 0.55
C GLU A 45 -26.05 -0.17 1.02
N GLY A 46 -25.34 -0.13 2.14
CA GLY A 46 -24.64 -1.31 2.67
C GLY A 46 -23.36 -1.68 1.92
N THR A 47 -22.92 -0.88 0.94
CA THR A 47 -21.64 -1.09 0.26
C THR A 47 -20.62 -0.04 0.72
N VAL A 48 -19.49 -0.50 1.24
CA VAL A 48 -18.33 0.34 1.57
C VAL A 48 -17.41 0.42 0.35
N GLU A 49 -17.17 1.63 -0.12
CA GLU A 49 -16.29 1.91 -1.26
C GLU A 49 -14.82 2.02 -0.85
N VAL A 50 -13.96 1.40 -1.66
CA VAL A 50 -12.51 1.50 -1.61
C VAL A 50 -11.99 1.78 -3.00
N ALA A 51 -11.20 2.85 -3.14
CA ALA A 51 -10.58 3.20 -4.41
C ALA A 51 -9.13 2.72 -4.49
N ILE A 52 -8.76 2.20 -5.65
CA ILE A 52 -7.36 1.99 -6.03
C ILE A 52 -7.03 2.96 -7.17
N LEU A 53 -6.03 3.81 -6.99
CA LEU A 53 -5.46 4.61 -8.07
C LEU A 53 -4.44 3.75 -8.79
N ASP A 54 -4.80 3.25 -9.98
CA ASP A 54 -3.90 2.44 -10.78
C ASP A 54 -2.95 3.33 -11.60
N MET A 55 -1.73 3.50 -11.09
CA MET A 55 -0.71 4.35 -11.71
C MET A 55 0.12 3.62 -12.78
N ASN A 56 -0.30 2.45 -13.26
CA ASN A 56 0.51 1.63 -14.16
C ASN A 56 0.59 2.09 -15.61
N HIS A 57 -0.26 3.04 -16.04
CA HIS A 57 -0.31 3.51 -17.42
C HIS A 57 -0.42 2.36 -18.45
N GLY A 58 -1.25 1.35 -18.17
CA GLY A 58 -1.47 0.19 -19.04
C GLY A 58 -0.42 -0.93 -18.94
N TRP A 59 0.64 -0.73 -18.16
CA TRP A 59 1.64 -1.76 -17.94
C TRP A 59 1.16 -2.84 -16.97
N PRO A 60 1.59 -4.11 -17.14
CA PRO A 60 1.32 -5.17 -16.16
C PRO A 60 1.81 -4.80 -14.76
N ASN A 61 0.88 -4.62 -13.83
CA ASN A 61 1.19 -4.23 -12.45
C ASN A 61 0.98 -5.40 -11.48
N LEU A 62 2.07 -5.94 -10.92
CA LEU A 62 2.01 -6.96 -9.87
C LEU A 62 1.61 -6.36 -8.52
N GLY A 63 2.08 -5.14 -8.21
CA GLY A 63 1.72 -4.41 -7.00
C GLY A 63 0.22 -4.15 -6.93
N HIS A 64 -0.40 -3.70 -8.03
CA HIS A 64 -1.86 -3.56 -8.12
C HIS A 64 -2.60 -4.85 -7.74
N ALA A 65 -2.23 -5.97 -8.35
CA ALA A 65 -2.86 -7.26 -8.07
C ALA A 65 -2.65 -7.70 -6.61
N ALA A 66 -1.51 -7.32 -6.02
CA ALA A 66 -1.22 -7.57 -4.62
C ALA A 66 -2.08 -6.72 -3.68
N VAL A 67 -2.30 -5.43 -3.97
CA VAL A 67 -3.22 -4.55 -3.23
C VAL A 67 -4.65 -5.09 -3.25
N VAL A 68 -5.18 -5.44 -4.43
CA VAL A 68 -6.52 -6.05 -4.57
C VAL A 68 -6.63 -7.31 -3.73
N ARG A 69 -5.57 -8.13 -3.71
CA ARG A 69 -5.53 -9.33 -2.88
C ARG A 69 -5.50 -9.01 -1.39
N SER A 70 -4.75 -8.00 -0.95
CA SER A 70 -4.71 -7.62 0.46
C SER A 70 -6.09 -7.22 0.96
N LEU A 71 -6.81 -6.39 0.19
CA LEU A 71 -8.21 -6.04 0.48
C LEU A 71 -9.11 -7.28 0.55
N ARG A 72 -8.94 -8.20 -0.41
CA ARG A 72 -9.66 -9.46 -0.43
C ARG A 72 -9.37 -10.33 0.79
N GLN A 73 -8.13 -10.35 1.29
CA GLN A 73 -7.77 -11.08 2.51
C GLN A 73 -8.48 -10.49 3.73
N VAL A 74 -8.54 -9.15 3.85
CA VAL A 74 -9.31 -8.50 4.92
C VAL A 74 -10.78 -8.90 4.85
N VAL A 75 -11.40 -8.82 3.67
CA VAL A 75 -12.82 -9.20 3.50
C VAL A 75 -13.05 -10.68 3.78
N CYS A 76 -12.10 -11.55 3.43
CA CYS A 76 -12.17 -12.97 3.77
C CYS A 76 -12.21 -13.20 5.29
N ASP A 77 -11.45 -12.42 6.08
CA ASP A 77 -11.44 -12.51 7.54
C ASP A 77 -12.76 -11.98 8.15
N LEU A 78 -13.43 -11.06 7.47
CA LEU A 78 -14.65 -10.37 7.93
C LEU A 78 -15.95 -10.97 7.37
N ARG A 79 -15.89 -12.06 6.61
CA ARG A 79 -17.01 -12.56 5.80
C ARG A 79 -18.28 -12.84 6.60
N GLU A 80 -18.16 -13.44 7.78
CA GLU A 80 -19.31 -13.75 8.65
C GLU A 80 -19.97 -12.46 9.15
N ALA A 81 -19.19 -11.53 9.71
CA ALA A 81 -19.68 -10.24 10.16
C ALA A 81 -20.30 -9.40 9.02
N LEU A 82 -19.71 -9.44 7.81
CA LEU A 82 -20.26 -8.80 6.62
C LEU A 82 -21.62 -9.39 6.25
N SER A 83 -21.73 -10.72 6.25
CA SER A 83 -22.98 -11.41 5.93
C SER A 83 -24.08 -11.09 6.94
N GLU A 84 -23.77 -11.14 8.24
CA GLU A 84 -24.73 -10.82 9.32
C GLU A 84 -25.19 -9.36 9.28
N ALA A 85 -24.27 -8.43 8.98
CA ALA A 85 -24.57 -7.01 8.84
C ALA A 85 -25.16 -6.65 7.46
N GLY A 86 -25.31 -7.61 6.54
CA GLY A 86 -25.74 -7.33 5.16
C GLY A 86 -24.87 -6.29 4.45
N LEU A 87 -23.57 -6.25 4.76
CA LEU A 87 -22.60 -5.31 4.23
C LEU A 87 -21.73 -5.94 3.14
N ARG A 88 -21.22 -5.10 2.24
CA ARG A 88 -20.28 -5.49 1.19
C ARG A 88 -19.17 -4.46 1.08
N VAL A 89 -18.04 -4.88 0.51
CA VAL A 89 -16.91 -4.03 0.16
C VAL A 89 -16.75 -4.06 -1.35
N ARG A 90 -16.76 -2.87 -1.95
CA ARG A 90 -16.48 -2.70 -3.37
C ARG A 90 -15.12 -2.03 -3.53
N VAL A 91 -14.28 -2.66 -4.34
CA VAL A 91 -12.95 -2.18 -4.70
C VAL A 91 -12.98 -1.74 -6.16
N SER A 92 -12.96 -0.43 -6.37
CA SER A 92 -12.98 0.20 -7.68
C SER A 92 -11.57 0.67 -8.04
N SER A 93 -11.03 0.14 -9.13
CA SER A 93 -9.68 0.48 -9.59
C SER A 93 -9.75 1.44 -10.76
N TYR A 94 -9.29 2.66 -10.54
CA TYR A 94 -9.34 3.77 -11.49
C TYR A 94 -8.06 3.84 -12.33
N ASP A 95 -8.19 3.82 -13.66
CA ASP A 95 -7.06 4.06 -14.58
C ASP A 95 -6.79 5.55 -14.73
N VAL A 96 -6.09 6.09 -13.74
CA VAL A 96 -5.89 7.53 -13.57
C VAL A 96 -5.10 8.12 -14.74
N ARG A 97 -3.99 7.47 -15.10
CA ARG A 97 -2.98 8.06 -15.97
C ARG A 97 -3.33 8.03 -17.45
N ARG A 98 -4.15 7.06 -17.90
CA ARG A 98 -4.59 6.98 -19.30
C ARG A 98 -5.96 7.60 -19.55
N HIS A 99 -6.82 7.62 -18.54
CA HIS A 99 -8.24 7.92 -18.72
C HIS A 99 -8.77 8.99 -17.76
N GLY A 100 -7.94 9.52 -16.86
CA GLY A 100 -8.31 10.61 -15.95
C GLY A 100 -9.37 10.23 -14.92
N GLY A 101 -9.62 8.93 -14.70
CA GLY A 101 -10.60 8.49 -13.71
C GLY A 101 -10.13 8.81 -12.30
N THR A 102 -10.83 9.68 -11.57
CA THR A 102 -10.65 9.86 -10.12
C THR A 102 -11.93 9.51 -9.38
N PRO A 103 -11.83 8.83 -8.21
CA PRO A 103 -12.97 8.58 -7.33
C PRO A 103 -13.48 9.87 -6.69
N ASP A 104 -14.77 9.89 -6.35
CA ASP A 104 -15.33 10.91 -5.47
C ASP A 104 -14.98 10.66 -4.00
N VAL A 105 -14.81 11.74 -3.26
CA VAL A 105 -14.73 11.71 -1.79
C VAL A 105 -16.12 12.04 -1.24
N HIS A 106 -16.79 11.06 -0.66
CA HIS A 106 -18.13 11.27 -0.11
C HIS A 106 -18.09 12.18 1.14
N ASP A 107 -18.92 13.22 1.18
CA ASP A 107 -18.97 14.20 2.30
C ASP A 107 -19.17 13.60 3.70
N ARG A 108 -19.84 12.44 3.78
CA ARG A 108 -20.14 11.79 5.07
C ARG A 108 -19.10 10.73 5.44
N ASP A 109 -18.66 9.94 4.48
CA ASP A 109 -17.84 8.75 4.72
C ASP A 109 -16.37 8.93 4.34
N GLY A 110 -16.02 10.03 3.67
CA GLY A 110 -14.76 10.18 2.97
C GLY A 110 -14.51 9.04 2.00
N LEU A 111 -13.23 8.75 1.76
CA LEU A 111 -12.80 7.65 0.90
C LEU A 111 -11.56 6.96 1.47
N LEU A 112 -11.49 5.62 1.38
CA LEU A 112 -10.24 4.87 1.55
C LEU A 112 -9.61 4.68 0.17
N CYS A 113 -8.49 5.36 -0.04
CA CYS A 113 -7.79 5.38 -1.30
C CYS A 113 -6.40 4.73 -1.16
N ILE A 114 -6.06 3.80 -2.06
CA ILE A 114 -4.73 3.20 -2.15
C ILE A 114 -4.16 3.51 -3.52
N GLY A 115 -3.06 4.26 -3.58
CA GLY A 115 -2.39 4.50 -4.85
C GLY A 115 -1.21 3.56 -5.06
N THR A 116 -1.15 2.98 -6.26
CA THR A 116 -0.15 1.96 -6.61
C THR A 116 1.16 2.57 -7.11
N GLY A 117 2.18 1.73 -7.23
CA GLY A 117 3.36 2.04 -8.03
C GLY A 117 3.05 2.08 -9.53
N GLY A 118 3.94 2.69 -10.30
CA GLY A 118 3.79 2.96 -11.71
C GLY A 118 5.13 3.26 -12.38
N PRO A 119 5.26 3.04 -13.70
CA PRO A 119 6.49 3.35 -14.43
C PRO A 119 6.57 4.84 -14.82
N GLY A 120 7.74 5.28 -15.25
CA GLY A 120 8.00 6.63 -15.75
C GLY A 120 8.35 7.65 -14.66
N HIS A 121 8.59 8.87 -15.13
CA HIS A 121 8.88 10.04 -14.31
C HIS A 121 7.63 10.49 -13.52
N LEU A 122 7.84 11.06 -12.34
CA LEU A 122 6.79 11.51 -11.42
C LEU A 122 6.10 12.81 -11.85
N ASP A 123 6.81 13.68 -12.55
CA ASP A 123 6.23 14.76 -13.36
C ASP A 123 5.83 14.22 -14.74
N PRO A 124 4.53 14.13 -15.07
CA PRO A 124 4.07 13.58 -16.35
C PRO A 124 4.55 14.38 -17.56
N ARG A 125 4.89 15.67 -17.41
CA ARG A 125 5.45 16.48 -18.51
C ARG A 125 6.83 16.01 -18.96
N ARG A 126 7.51 15.22 -18.13
CA ARG A 126 8.84 14.64 -18.42
C ARG A 126 8.73 13.22 -18.97
N ASN A 127 7.52 12.67 -19.09
CA ASN A 127 7.27 11.39 -19.76
C ASN A 127 7.16 11.61 -21.27
N ASP A 128 8.32 11.70 -21.91
CA ASP A 128 8.52 12.01 -23.33
C ASP A 128 8.69 10.78 -24.24
N GLY A 129 8.62 9.57 -23.69
CA GLY A 129 8.84 8.30 -24.39
C GLY A 129 10.31 7.97 -24.71
N CYS A 130 11.24 8.90 -24.52
CA CYS A 130 12.62 8.78 -25.01
C CYS A 130 13.67 8.90 -23.90
N SER A 131 13.47 9.77 -22.92
CA SER A 131 14.38 9.94 -21.80
C SER A 131 14.47 8.67 -20.95
N ALA A 132 15.66 8.38 -20.40
CA ALA A 132 15.85 7.21 -19.54
C ALA A 132 14.84 7.17 -18.37
N GLY A 133 14.46 8.35 -17.88
CA GLY A 133 13.50 8.52 -16.80
C GLY A 133 12.03 8.28 -17.20
N SER A 134 11.66 8.46 -18.47
CA SER A 134 10.28 8.26 -18.93
C SER A 134 9.90 6.79 -19.06
N GLN A 135 10.89 5.89 -19.08
CA GLN A 135 10.69 4.45 -19.25
C GLN A 135 9.84 4.10 -20.48
N GLY A 136 9.98 4.88 -21.57
CA GLY A 136 9.21 4.67 -22.80
C GLY A 136 7.77 5.17 -22.74
N ILE A 137 7.36 5.84 -21.65
CA ILE A 137 6.01 6.39 -21.50
C ILE A 137 5.95 7.76 -22.16
N VAL A 138 4.95 7.93 -23.02
CA VAL A 138 4.41 9.22 -23.44
C VAL A 138 3.10 9.42 -22.69
N GLU A 139 2.96 10.54 -21.99
CA GLU A 139 1.83 10.78 -21.10
C GLU A 139 1.26 12.20 -21.24
N ASP A 140 -0.05 12.31 -21.15
CA ASP A 140 -0.76 13.59 -21.04
C ASP A 140 -0.78 14.02 -19.56
N PRO A 141 -0.26 15.21 -19.19
CA PRO A 141 -0.29 15.69 -17.81
C PRO A 141 -1.68 16.10 -17.30
N ALA A 142 -2.74 16.05 -18.10
CA ALA A 142 -4.08 16.51 -17.74
C ALA A 142 -4.70 15.80 -16.51
N TRP A 143 -4.27 14.57 -16.19
CA TRP A 143 -4.77 13.85 -15.00
C TRP A 143 -4.20 14.40 -13.68
N GLU A 144 -3.04 15.06 -13.70
CA GLU A 144 -2.32 15.46 -12.48
C GLU A 144 -3.12 16.44 -11.61
N PRO A 145 -3.70 17.53 -12.14
CA PRO A 145 -4.51 18.44 -11.33
C PRO A 145 -5.71 17.75 -10.66
N GLN A 146 -6.31 16.75 -11.31
CA GLN A 146 -7.45 16.00 -10.76
C GLN A 146 -7.00 15.13 -9.58
N VAL A 147 -5.86 14.46 -9.69
CA VAL A 147 -5.27 13.68 -8.59
C VAL A 147 -4.87 14.58 -7.42
N PHE A 148 -4.29 15.75 -7.68
CA PHE A 148 -3.95 16.70 -6.62
C PHE A 148 -5.21 17.20 -5.91
N GLY A 149 -6.27 17.51 -6.67
CA GLY A 149 -7.58 17.85 -6.11
C GLY A 149 -8.15 16.75 -5.23
N LEU A 150 -8.05 15.48 -5.64
CA LEU A 150 -8.43 14.33 -4.82
C LEU A 150 -7.60 14.24 -3.53
N PHE A 151 -6.27 14.45 -3.60
CA PHE A 151 -5.40 14.42 -2.43
C PHE A 151 -5.74 15.52 -1.44
N ASP A 152 -6.07 16.71 -1.92
CA ASP A 152 -6.57 17.80 -1.07
C ASP A 152 -7.88 17.42 -0.37
N GLN A 153 -8.86 16.88 -1.10
CA GLN A 153 -10.12 16.42 -0.52
C GLN A 153 -9.91 15.33 0.55
N LEU A 154 -9.06 14.34 0.27
CA LEU A 154 -8.74 13.27 1.22
C LEU A 154 -8.06 13.81 2.49
N ARG A 155 -7.15 14.77 2.35
CA ARG A 155 -6.44 15.41 3.45
C ARG A 155 -7.37 16.26 4.32
N THR A 156 -8.30 17.01 3.71
CA THR A 156 -9.23 17.87 4.45
C THR A 156 -10.37 17.09 5.10
N HIS A 157 -10.78 15.96 4.53
CA HIS A 157 -11.89 15.18 5.04
C HIS A 157 -11.47 14.36 6.28
N PRO A 158 -12.17 14.43 7.43
CA PRO A 158 -11.77 13.75 8.68
C PRO A 158 -11.72 12.22 8.59
N GLU A 159 -12.40 11.65 7.59
CA GLU A 159 -12.36 10.21 7.26
C GLU A 159 -11.62 9.88 5.95
N GLY A 160 -11.10 10.87 5.20
CA GLY A 160 -10.36 10.60 3.96
C GLY A 160 -8.99 9.96 4.20
N VAL A 161 -8.70 8.84 3.57
CA VAL A 161 -7.45 8.08 3.77
C VAL A 161 -6.74 7.90 2.44
N LEU A 162 -5.43 8.12 2.43
CA LEU A 162 -4.55 7.89 1.29
C LEU A 162 -3.35 7.05 1.74
N LEU A 163 -3.23 5.86 1.19
CA LEU A 163 -2.06 4.99 1.33
C LEU A 163 -1.32 4.95 -0.02
N GLY A 164 -0.23 5.71 -0.14
CA GLY A 164 0.55 5.85 -1.37
C GLY A 164 1.75 4.91 -1.43
N ILE A 165 1.88 4.16 -2.51
CA ILE A 165 2.97 3.19 -2.72
C ILE A 165 3.84 3.64 -3.90
N CYS A 166 5.16 3.61 -3.71
CA CYS A 166 6.19 3.84 -4.73
C CYS A 166 5.91 5.09 -5.59
N HIS A 167 5.40 4.93 -6.81
CA HIS A 167 5.09 6.05 -7.69
C HIS A 167 4.03 7.00 -7.11
N THR A 168 2.96 6.49 -6.46
CA THR A 168 2.00 7.37 -5.78
C THR A 168 2.65 8.15 -4.65
N PHE A 169 3.57 7.53 -3.90
CA PHE A 169 4.33 8.25 -2.87
C PHE A 169 5.17 9.39 -3.48
N GLY A 170 5.81 9.16 -4.62
CA GLY A 170 6.51 10.21 -5.36
C GLY A 170 5.59 11.34 -5.84
N ILE A 171 4.40 11.01 -6.34
CA ILE A 171 3.36 12.00 -6.69
C ILE A 171 2.92 12.79 -5.46
N MET A 172 2.75 12.14 -4.30
CA MET A 172 2.44 12.82 -3.03
C MET A 172 3.54 13.80 -2.64
N CYS A 173 4.82 13.40 -2.71
CA CYS A 173 5.94 14.29 -2.41
C CYS A 173 5.96 15.54 -3.30
N ARG A 174 5.65 15.36 -4.60
CA ARG A 174 5.53 16.45 -5.56
C ARG A 174 4.33 17.35 -5.27
N TRP A 175 3.16 16.78 -5.02
CA TRP A 175 1.94 17.52 -4.63
C TRP A 175 2.19 18.42 -3.42
N LEU A 176 2.91 17.90 -2.41
CA LEU A 176 3.23 18.64 -1.19
C LEU A 176 4.40 19.62 -1.36
N GLY A 177 5.16 19.53 -2.46
CA GLY A 177 6.38 20.32 -2.66
C GLY A 177 7.49 20.02 -1.65
N VAL A 178 7.54 18.79 -1.11
CA VAL A 178 8.46 18.44 0.00
C VAL A 178 9.72 17.70 -0.45
N ALA A 179 9.72 17.09 -1.63
CA ALA A 179 10.89 16.40 -2.17
C ALA A 179 10.87 16.38 -3.69
N ASP A 180 12.07 16.47 -4.27
CA ASP A 180 12.30 16.40 -5.70
C ASP A 180 12.68 14.99 -6.14
N ALA A 181 12.28 14.63 -7.36
CA ALA A 181 12.60 13.35 -7.98
C ALA A 181 13.99 13.40 -8.64
N HIS A 182 14.94 12.64 -8.08
CA HIS A 182 16.29 12.50 -8.63
C HIS A 182 16.47 11.10 -9.20
N LEU A 183 16.80 11.02 -10.49
CA LEU A 183 17.10 9.75 -11.14
C LEU A 183 18.35 9.14 -10.49
N ARG A 184 18.27 7.88 -10.08
CA ARG A 184 19.39 7.17 -9.47
C ARG A 184 20.47 6.89 -10.52
N GLY A 185 21.67 7.42 -10.28
CA GLY A 185 22.81 7.24 -11.17
C GLY A 185 23.63 5.96 -10.86
N PRO A 186 24.62 5.65 -11.71
CA PRO A 186 25.50 4.50 -11.54
C PRO A 186 26.25 4.49 -10.19
N GLU A 187 26.51 5.65 -9.61
CA GLU A 187 27.16 5.82 -8.31
C GLU A 187 26.39 5.19 -7.13
N LYS A 188 25.06 5.03 -7.29
CA LYS A 188 24.19 4.34 -6.33
C LYS A 188 23.76 2.93 -6.80
N GLY A 189 24.46 2.39 -7.80
CA GLY A 189 24.12 1.10 -8.43
C GLY A 189 22.95 1.18 -9.42
N GLY A 190 22.52 2.39 -9.82
CA GLY A 190 21.37 2.60 -10.69
C GLY A 190 20.03 2.35 -9.98
N LYS A 191 19.08 1.74 -10.69
CA LYS A 191 17.74 1.40 -10.17
C LYS A 191 17.87 0.61 -8.87
N SER A 192 17.19 1.07 -7.83
CA SER A 192 17.05 0.29 -6.60
C SER A 192 16.11 -0.88 -6.89
N ALA A 193 16.56 -2.11 -6.68
CA ALA A 193 15.79 -3.31 -6.90
C ALA A 193 16.20 -4.37 -5.88
N GLY A 194 15.23 -5.12 -5.37
CA GLY A 194 15.51 -6.22 -4.44
C GLY A 194 15.15 -5.88 -3.00
N ILE A 195 15.76 -6.64 -2.09
CA ILE A 195 15.58 -6.40 -0.66
C ILE A 195 16.63 -5.40 -0.21
N MET A 196 16.13 -4.24 0.22
CA MET A 196 16.91 -3.10 0.66
C MET A 196 16.63 -2.82 2.13
N GLU A 197 17.30 -1.82 2.67
CA GLU A 197 17.16 -1.38 4.05
C GLU A 197 16.75 0.09 4.10
N ASN A 198 15.82 0.41 5.01
CA ASN A 198 15.48 1.78 5.37
C ASN A 198 15.89 2.02 6.82
N ALA A 199 16.28 3.26 7.14
CA ALA A 199 16.54 3.71 8.49
C ALA A 199 15.32 4.48 9.03
N LEU A 200 14.81 4.05 10.18
CA LEU A 200 13.73 4.71 10.91
C LEU A 200 14.22 5.97 11.62
N THR A 201 13.41 7.02 11.59
CA THR A 201 13.71 8.29 12.23
C THR A 201 13.42 8.25 13.74
N PRO A 202 13.94 9.22 14.53
CA PRO A 202 13.49 9.40 15.91
C PRO A 202 11.96 9.58 16.03
N ALA A 203 11.35 10.28 15.08
CA ALA A 203 9.91 10.46 15.03
C ALA A 203 9.16 9.12 14.94
N ALA A 204 9.67 8.14 14.18
CA ALA A 204 9.09 6.80 14.11
C ALA A 204 9.10 6.06 15.47
N ARG A 205 10.12 6.30 16.31
CA ARG A 205 10.22 5.71 17.65
C ARG A 205 9.18 6.26 18.61
N GLU A 206 8.86 7.53 18.48
CA GLU A 206 7.87 8.22 19.31
C GLU A 206 6.44 8.09 18.74
N HIS A 207 6.32 7.55 17.52
CA HIS A 207 5.07 7.47 16.80
C HIS A 207 4.10 6.44 17.42
N PRO A 208 2.81 6.76 17.65
CA PRO A 208 1.83 5.82 18.21
C PRO A 208 1.74 4.50 17.44
N TRP A 209 1.68 4.56 16.10
CA TRP A 209 1.68 3.40 15.22
C TRP A 209 3.06 2.74 15.00
N PHE A 210 4.10 3.51 14.66
CA PHE A 210 5.41 2.94 14.26
C PHE A 210 6.36 2.63 15.43
N ARG A 211 6.02 2.97 16.68
CA ARG A 211 6.87 2.67 17.83
C ARG A 211 7.19 1.19 17.95
N TYR A 212 6.20 0.31 17.78
CA TYR A 212 6.44 -1.14 17.86
C TYR A 212 7.42 -1.60 16.78
N LEU A 213 7.24 -1.19 15.52
CA LEU A 213 8.19 -1.46 14.44
C LEU A 213 9.60 -0.98 14.80
N SER A 214 9.71 0.21 15.38
CA SER A 214 10.98 0.79 15.81
C SER A 214 11.62 -0.03 16.95
N THR A 215 10.84 -0.55 17.89
CA THR A 215 11.33 -1.46 18.95
C THR A 215 11.87 -2.75 18.33
N GLN A 216 11.16 -3.34 17.37
CA GLN A 216 11.58 -4.57 16.69
C GLN A 216 12.82 -4.37 15.80
N ALA A 217 13.01 -3.17 15.25
CA ALA A 217 14.24 -2.78 14.57
C ALA A 217 15.44 -2.68 15.52
N GLY A 218 15.23 -2.69 16.85
CA GLY A 218 16.28 -2.68 17.84
C GLY A 218 17.18 -1.43 17.77
N PRO A 219 18.39 -1.46 18.34
CA PRO A 219 19.30 -0.31 18.33
C PRO A 219 19.72 0.16 16.93
N SER A 220 19.71 -0.73 15.94
CA SER A 220 20.11 -0.38 14.56
C SER A 220 19.10 0.54 13.88
N GLN A 221 17.82 0.43 14.28
CA GLN A 221 16.71 1.22 13.75
C GLN A 221 16.58 1.09 12.23
N ARG A 222 16.97 -0.07 11.74
CA ARG A 222 16.98 -0.44 10.33
C ARG A 222 15.92 -1.50 10.09
N ILE A 223 15.21 -1.37 8.98
CA ILE A 223 14.14 -2.29 8.57
C ILE A 223 14.36 -2.76 7.14
N ALA A 224 14.09 -4.05 6.92
CA ALA A 224 14.08 -4.63 5.58
C ALA A 224 12.84 -4.17 4.79
N VAL A 225 13.05 -3.85 3.52
CA VAL A 225 12.02 -3.44 2.56
C VAL A 225 12.24 -4.09 1.21
N LEU A 226 11.16 -4.36 0.46
CA LEU A 226 11.26 -4.72 -0.95
C LEU A 226 11.18 -3.45 -1.80
N ASP A 227 12.24 -3.12 -2.51
CA ASP A 227 12.33 -1.89 -3.30
C ASP A 227 12.39 -2.18 -4.81
N SER A 228 11.84 -1.26 -5.60
CA SER A 228 11.89 -1.31 -7.07
C SER A 228 11.64 0.06 -7.69
N ARG A 229 12.60 0.99 -7.52
CA ARG A 229 12.44 2.39 -7.91
C ARG A 229 13.62 2.93 -8.71
N LEU A 230 13.31 3.85 -9.62
CA LEU A 230 14.30 4.61 -10.40
C LEU A 230 14.66 5.96 -9.76
N TYR A 231 13.78 6.49 -8.91
CA TYR A 231 13.92 7.84 -8.37
C TYR A 231 14.15 7.82 -6.86
N ASP A 232 15.11 8.63 -6.43
CA ASP A 232 15.22 9.10 -5.06
C ASP A 232 14.36 10.34 -4.87
N LEU A 233 13.70 10.43 -3.72
CA LEU A 233 12.92 11.60 -3.34
C LEU A 233 13.74 12.38 -2.32
N LEU A 234 14.41 13.43 -2.77
CA LEU A 234 15.33 14.22 -1.96
C LEU A 234 14.58 15.43 -1.38
N PRO A 235 14.48 15.58 -0.06
CA PRO A 235 13.87 16.76 0.53
C PRO A 235 14.62 18.04 0.15
N ALA A 236 13.90 19.07 -0.30
CA ALA A 236 14.49 20.37 -0.64
C ALA A 236 14.87 21.19 0.61
N GLY A 237 14.37 20.78 1.78
CA GLY A 237 14.61 21.42 3.07
C GLY A 237 13.94 20.64 4.21
N PRO A 238 13.86 21.24 5.42
CA PRO A 238 13.11 20.65 6.51
C PRO A 238 11.64 20.44 6.14
N LEU A 239 11.07 19.32 6.54
CA LEU A 239 9.64 19.06 6.35
C LEU A 239 8.81 20.04 7.19
N PRO A 240 7.61 20.43 6.73
CA PRO A 240 6.66 21.17 7.54
C PRO A 240 6.37 20.44 8.86
N ALA A 241 6.19 21.19 9.96
CA ALA A 241 6.09 20.63 11.32
C ALA A 241 4.93 19.63 11.53
N HIS A 242 3.89 19.68 10.69
CA HIS A 242 2.76 18.75 10.75
C HIS A 242 3.01 17.44 9.99
N MET A 243 4.10 17.34 9.23
CA MET A 243 4.51 16.15 8.50
C MET A 243 5.68 15.47 9.20
N GLN A 244 5.73 14.14 9.12
CA GLN A 244 6.76 13.35 9.79
C GLN A 244 7.42 12.41 8.79
N ALA A 245 8.73 12.60 8.59
CA ALA A 245 9.56 11.58 7.98
C ALA A 245 9.59 10.36 8.92
N ILE A 246 9.11 9.23 8.44
CA ILE A 246 9.14 7.97 9.19
C ILE A 246 10.43 7.20 8.88
N GLY A 247 10.94 7.31 7.65
CA GLY A 247 12.14 6.60 7.23
C GLY A 247 12.86 7.24 6.06
N TYR A 248 14.15 6.99 6.02
CA TYR A 248 15.06 7.33 4.92
C TYR A 248 15.69 6.06 4.35
N GLU A 249 16.20 6.15 3.12
CA GLU A 249 16.98 5.05 2.54
C GLU A 249 18.29 4.83 3.31
N THR A 250 18.89 3.67 3.12
CA THR A 250 20.32 3.47 3.37
C THR A 250 21.04 3.34 2.03
N ILE A 251 22.30 3.74 1.98
CA ILE A 251 23.14 3.55 0.79
C ILE A 251 23.66 2.12 0.80
N GLY A 252 22.81 1.19 0.35
CA GLY A 252 23.03 -0.25 0.45
C GLY A 252 22.70 -0.82 1.83
N VAL A 253 22.62 -2.15 1.92
CA VAL A 253 22.31 -2.87 3.17
C VAL A 253 23.47 -2.70 4.16
N GLY A 254 23.18 -2.26 5.39
CA GLY A 254 24.20 -1.95 6.40
C GLY A 254 25.02 -0.69 6.13
N GLY A 255 24.75 0.02 5.03
CA GLY A 255 25.45 1.24 4.65
C GLY A 255 25.01 2.48 5.46
N PRO A 256 25.61 3.65 5.19
CA PRO A 256 25.19 4.89 5.84
C PRO A 256 23.74 5.25 5.47
N VAL A 257 23.08 6.02 6.33
CA VAL A 257 21.74 6.57 6.03
C VAL A 257 21.89 7.58 4.89
N GLY A 258 21.10 7.39 3.83
CA GLY A 258 21.05 8.27 2.68
C GLY A 258 20.03 9.41 2.86
N PRO A 259 20.05 10.40 1.97
CA PRO A 259 19.14 11.55 2.07
C PRO A 259 17.74 11.29 1.51
N ALA A 260 17.53 10.19 0.76
CA ALA A 260 16.25 9.95 0.12
C ALA A 260 15.18 9.57 1.14
N LEU A 261 14.08 10.32 1.14
CA LEU A 261 12.90 10.04 1.93
C LEU A 261 12.22 8.78 1.39
N THR A 262 11.94 7.83 2.28
CA THR A 262 11.32 6.55 1.89
C THR A 262 9.97 6.31 2.54
N MET A 263 9.65 7.01 3.64
CA MET A 263 8.34 6.94 4.29
C MET A 263 7.97 8.30 4.87
N LEU A 264 6.74 8.75 4.60
CA LEU A 264 6.21 10.04 5.04
C LEU A 264 4.78 9.89 5.56
N GLU A 265 4.55 10.38 6.77
CA GLU A 265 3.21 10.65 7.27
C GLU A 265 2.88 12.15 7.11
N VAL A 266 1.71 12.45 6.56
CA VAL A 266 1.22 13.83 6.35
C VAL A 266 0.08 14.17 7.30
N ALA A 267 -0.76 13.19 7.63
CA ALA A 267 -1.85 13.36 8.57
C ALA A 267 -2.18 12.02 9.26
N ARG A 268 -2.64 12.11 10.50
CA ARG A 268 -3.06 10.98 11.35
C ARG A 268 -4.43 11.23 11.93
N ASP A 269 -5.08 10.16 12.36
CA ASP A 269 -6.28 10.26 13.17
C ASP A 269 -5.92 10.76 14.57
N VAL A 270 -6.63 11.77 15.07
CA VAL A 270 -6.36 12.37 16.38
C VAL A 270 -6.76 11.47 17.54
N ALA A 271 -7.68 10.52 17.33
CA ALA A 271 -8.24 9.68 18.40
C ALA A 271 -7.37 8.46 18.73
N ASP A 272 -6.58 7.93 17.79
CA ASP A 272 -5.63 6.82 18.04
C ASP A 272 -4.24 6.99 17.44
N GLY A 273 -3.98 8.03 16.66
CA GLY A 273 -2.69 8.21 16.01
C GLY A 273 -2.44 7.23 14.86
N MET A 274 -3.48 6.61 14.30
CA MET A 274 -3.37 5.84 13.06
C MET A 274 -3.05 6.77 11.88
N PRO A 275 -2.03 6.48 11.05
CA PRO A 275 -1.76 7.26 9.84
C PRO A 275 -2.97 7.26 8.89
N ARG A 276 -3.40 8.45 8.47
CA ARG A 276 -4.49 8.65 7.48
C ARG A 276 -3.94 8.94 6.09
N ILE A 277 -2.93 9.79 6.01
CA ILE A 277 -2.25 10.14 4.75
C ILE A 277 -0.79 9.68 4.93
N LEU A 278 -0.48 8.51 4.37
CA LEU A 278 0.79 7.81 4.52
C LEU A 278 1.31 7.42 3.15
N GLY A 279 2.58 7.74 2.87
CA GLY A 279 3.26 7.34 1.65
C GLY A 279 4.55 6.58 1.94
N VAL A 280 4.82 5.55 1.15
CA VAL A 280 6.06 4.77 1.20
C VAL A 280 6.62 4.49 -0.18
N ASN A 281 7.95 4.50 -0.31
CA ASN A 281 8.64 4.32 -1.59
C ASN A 281 8.81 2.85 -1.96
N HIS A 282 8.89 1.97 -0.95
CA HIS A 282 9.00 0.52 -1.14
C HIS A 282 7.65 -0.13 -1.49
N HIS A 283 7.67 -1.44 -1.69
CA HIS A 283 6.54 -2.27 -2.12
C HIS A 283 6.02 -3.20 -1.01
N PRO A 284 5.39 -2.68 0.05
CA PRO A 284 4.88 -3.49 1.15
C PRO A 284 3.72 -4.39 0.77
N GLU A 285 3.12 -4.22 -0.41
CA GLU A 285 2.08 -5.10 -0.93
C GLU A 285 2.63 -6.46 -1.39
N ILE A 286 3.93 -6.56 -1.68
CA ILE A 286 4.58 -7.73 -2.28
C ILE A 286 5.27 -8.60 -1.20
N VAL A 287 4.50 -9.12 -0.25
CA VAL A 287 5.05 -9.85 0.93
C VAL A 287 5.27 -11.35 0.68
N ASN A 288 4.40 -12.01 -0.10
CA ASN A 288 4.45 -13.47 -0.30
C ASN A 288 5.19 -13.83 -1.61
N ARG A 289 6.52 -13.95 -1.53
CA ARG A 289 7.41 -14.19 -2.69
C ARG A 289 7.07 -15.45 -3.50
N PRO A 290 6.87 -16.64 -2.89
CA PRO A 290 6.49 -17.84 -3.65
C PRO A 290 5.23 -17.64 -4.49
N ARG A 291 4.25 -16.92 -3.95
CA ARG A 291 3.01 -16.64 -4.67
C ARG A 291 3.18 -15.57 -5.75
N GLN A 292 4.05 -14.58 -5.54
CA GLN A 292 4.39 -13.60 -6.57
C GLN A 292 5.10 -14.27 -7.75
N LEU A 293 6.01 -15.22 -7.48
CA LEU A 293 6.61 -16.07 -8.51
C LEU A 293 5.56 -16.91 -9.26
N SER A 294 4.57 -17.48 -8.56
CA SER A 294 3.45 -18.20 -9.18
C SER A 294 2.57 -17.30 -10.06
N LEU A 295 2.29 -16.07 -9.63
CA LEU A 295 1.52 -15.10 -10.41
C LEU A 295 2.31 -14.63 -11.64
N LEU A 296 3.60 -14.38 -11.46
CA LEU A 296 4.54 -14.00 -12.51
C LEU A 296 4.60 -15.08 -13.59
N ARG A 297 4.81 -16.35 -13.21
CA ARG A 297 4.79 -17.51 -14.12
C ARG A 297 3.49 -17.62 -14.91
N ARG A 298 2.34 -17.44 -14.23
CA ARG A 298 1.02 -17.49 -14.90
C ARG A 298 0.82 -16.36 -15.90
N ARG A 299 1.27 -15.15 -15.59
CA ARG A 299 1.16 -14.01 -16.52
C ARG A 299 2.06 -14.19 -17.74
N HIS A 300 3.26 -14.72 -17.55
CA HIS A 300 4.19 -15.06 -18.62
C HIS A 300 3.65 -16.18 -19.52
N ALA A 301 3.17 -17.28 -18.93
CA ALA A 301 2.52 -18.36 -19.67
C ALA A 301 1.28 -17.90 -20.46
N ALA A 302 0.61 -16.84 -20.00
CA ALA A 302 -0.54 -16.25 -20.69
C ALA A 302 -0.16 -15.16 -21.71
N GLY A 303 1.14 -14.95 -21.99
CA GLY A 303 1.64 -13.95 -22.94
C GLY A 303 1.40 -12.49 -22.52
N LYS A 304 1.08 -12.23 -21.24
CA LYS A 304 0.78 -10.88 -20.73
C LYS A 304 2.01 -10.06 -20.37
N ILE A 305 3.18 -10.71 -20.32
CA ILE A 305 4.49 -10.13 -20.05
C ILE A 305 5.52 -10.85 -20.91
N ASP A 306 6.53 -10.13 -21.39
CA ASP A 306 7.63 -10.71 -22.17
C ASP A 306 8.68 -11.38 -21.28
N ASP A 307 9.63 -12.08 -21.92
CA ASP A 307 10.72 -12.80 -21.25
C ASP A 307 11.64 -11.87 -20.45
N THR A 308 11.89 -10.66 -20.95
CA THR A 308 12.82 -9.71 -20.31
C THR A 308 12.22 -9.23 -18.99
N TRP A 309 10.95 -8.81 -19.01
CA TRP A 309 10.19 -8.40 -17.84
C TRP A 309 10.02 -9.55 -16.85
N TYR A 310 9.73 -10.75 -17.35
CA TYR A 310 9.62 -11.95 -16.53
C TYR A 310 10.92 -12.22 -15.77
N GLU A 311 12.07 -12.23 -16.46
CA GLU A 311 13.36 -12.54 -15.85
C GLU A 311 13.85 -11.46 -14.88
N GLU A 312 13.64 -10.17 -15.18
CA GLU A 312 13.96 -9.08 -14.25
C GLU A 312 13.21 -9.26 -12.94
N ARG A 313 11.89 -9.48 -13.01
CA ARG A 313 11.04 -9.60 -11.82
C ARG A 313 11.25 -10.92 -11.08
N ARG A 314 11.53 -12.00 -11.80
CA ARG A 314 11.85 -13.29 -11.20
C ARG A 314 13.13 -13.18 -10.38
N ARG A 315 14.17 -12.52 -10.91
CA ARG A 315 15.44 -12.30 -10.20
C ARG A 315 15.23 -11.54 -8.89
N THR A 316 14.55 -10.39 -8.94
CA THR A 316 14.22 -9.61 -7.74
C THR A 316 13.44 -10.41 -6.70
N LEU A 317 12.50 -11.26 -7.12
CA LEU A 317 11.70 -12.08 -6.19
C LEU A 317 12.46 -13.30 -5.65
N MET A 318 13.51 -13.75 -6.36
CA MET A 318 14.35 -14.88 -5.97
C MET A 318 15.58 -14.49 -5.16
N GLU A 319 15.92 -13.19 -5.08
CA GLU A 319 16.91 -12.70 -4.13
C GLU A 319 16.49 -13.10 -2.71
N THR A 320 17.27 -13.99 -2.11
CA THR A 320 17.07 -14.50 -0.76
C THR A 320 17.58 -13.51 0.26
N LEU A 321 16.79 -13.28 1.30
CA LEU A 321 17.37 -13.03 2.61
C LEU A 321 17.91 -14.37 3.07
N ASP A 322 19.19 -14.40 3.45
CA ASP A 322 19.89 -15.63 3.82
C ASP A 322 19.37 -16.24 5.14
N ASP A 323 18.43 -15.55 5.84
CA ASP A 323 17.83 -16.03 7.07
C ASP A 323 16.33 -15.73 7.23
N ARG A 324 15.70 -16.50 8.13
CA ARG A 324 14.29 -16.38 8.52
C ARG A 324 13.97 -15.05 9.22
N ALA A 325 14.98 -14.43 9.83
CA ALA A 325 14.84 -13.18 10.58
C ALA A 325 14.57 -11.99 9.64
N GLY A 326 15.27 -11.92 8.51
CA GLY A 326 15.01 -10.93 7.48
C GLY A 326 13.60 -11.05 6.90
N GLU A 327 13.14 -12.28 6.63
CA GLU A 327 11.79 -12.48 6.09
C GLU A 327 10.71 -11.99 7.07
N GLN A 328 10.91 -12.27 8.37
CA GLN A 328 10.05 -11.77 9.44
C GLN A 328 10.08 -10.24 9.52
N GLN A 329 11.26 -9.63 9.37
CA GLN A 329 11.40 -8.18 9.40
C GLN A 329 10.73 -7.51 8.19
N LEU A 330 10.91 -8.04 6.97
CA LEU A 330 10.25 -7.55 5.76
C LEU A 330 8.72 -7.64 5.88
N ALA A 331 8.23 -8.75 6.41
CA ALA A 331 6.83 -8.94 6.75
C ALA A 331 6.36 -7.87 7.76
N LEU A 332 7.11 -7.66 8.83
CA LEU A 332 6.76 -6.68 9.85
C LEU A 332 6.69 -5.27 9.26
N THR A 333 7.68 -4.85 8.47
CA THR A 333 7.66 -3.57 7.76
C THR A 333 6.39 -3.43 6.92
N SER A 334 6.07 -4.45 6.13
CA SER A 334 4.88 -4.48 5.27
C SER A 334 3.56 -4.40 6.07
N SER A 335 3.54 -4.96 7.28
CA SER A 335 2.41 -4.86 8.22
C SER A 335 2.17 -3.41 8.62
N PHE A 336 3.22 -2.72 9.05
CA PHE A 336 3.11 -1.37 9.59
C PHE A 336 2.99 -0.32 8.50
N SER A 337 3.57 -0.53 7.31
CA SER A 337 3.51 0.47 6.23
C SER A 337 2.33 0.34 5.28
N LEU A 338 1.56 -0.75 5.31
CA LEU A 338 0.37 -0.92 4.45
C LEU A 338 -0.74 -1.75 5.08
N HIS A 339 -0.48 -3.01 5.45
CA HIS A 339 -1.57 -3.95 5.74
C HIS A 339 -2.33 -3.65 7.03
N GLY A 340 -1.65 -3.13 8.05
CA GLY A 340 -2.24 -2.68 9.31
C GLY A 340 -3.13 -1.46 9.10
N PRO A 341 -2.63 -0.34 8.54
CA PRO A 341 -3.46 0.82 8.21
C PRO A 341 -4.65 0.45 7.30
N LEU A 342 -4.43 -0.40 6.29
CA LEU A 342 -5.48 -0.88 5.39
C LEU A 342 -6.60 -1.60 6.15
N ARG A 343 -6.24 -2.56 7.03
CA ARG A 343 -7.20 -3.32 7.84
C ARG A 343 -7.95 -2.43 8.82
N TYR A 344 -7.23 -1.54 9.50
CA TYR A 344 -7.82 -0.61 10.46
C TYR A 344 -8.88 0.28 9.77
N HIS A 345 -8.51 0.95 8.67
CA HIS A 345 -9.39 1.90 8.01
C HIS A 345 -10.59 1.22 7.34
N LEU A 346 -10.41 0.03 6.76
CA LEU A 346 -11.52 -0.75 6.22
C LEU A 346 -12.47 -1.23 7.34
N GLY A 347 -11.93 -1.75 8.44
CA GLY A 347 -12.72 -2.19 9.59
C GLY A 347 -13.55 -1.06 10.21
N ARG A 348 -12.94 0.12 10.39
CA ARG A 348 -13.63 1.32 10.90
C ARG A 348 -14.78 1.75 9.99
N ARG A 349 -14.57 1.75 8.68
CA ARG A 349 -15.59 2.10 7.69
C ARG A 349 -16.77 1.13 7.73
N LEU A 350 -16.49 -0.17 7.85
CA LEU A 350 -17.52 -1.20 7.98
C LEU A 350 -18.32 -1.04 9.27
N ARG A 351 -17.65 -0.85 10.41
CA ARG A 351 -18.31 -0.59 11.70
C ARG A 351 -19.25 0.61 11.61
N ARG A 352 -18.77 1.74 11.10
CA ARG A 352 -19.58 2.97 10.95
C ARG A 352 -20.73 2.82 9.97
N ALA A 353 -20.51 2.08 8.88
CA ALA A 353 -21.58 1.75 7.95
C ALA A 353 -22.68 0.92 8.63
N ALA A 354 -22.31 -0.08 9.43
CA ALA A 354 -23.26 -0.87 10.20
C ALA A 354 -24.02 -0.02 11.25
N GLU A 355 -23.31 0.79 12.03
CA GLU A 355 -23.89 1.70 13.04
C GLU A 355 -24.93 2.63 12.41
N ARG A 356 -24.59 3.25 11.27
CA ARG A 356 -25.48 4.15 10.55
C ARG A 356 -26.74 3.44 10.03
N LEU A 357 -26.60 2.18 9.62
CA LEU A 357 -27.71 1.37 9.11
C LEU A 357 -28.48 0.67 10.23
N GLY A 358 -28.10 0.85 11.50
CA GLY A 358 -28.71 0.17 12.65
C GLY A 358 -28.49 -1.35 12.63
N ARG A 359 -27.37 -1.81 12.06
CA ARG A 359 -27.06 -3.24 11.86
C ARG A 359 -26.02 -3.71 12.87
N PRO A 360 -26.07 -4.97 13.32
CA PRO A 360 -25.10 -5.50 14.27
C PRO A 360 -23.70 -5.55 13.64
N TRP A 361 -22.68 -5.19 14.41
CA TRP A 361 -21.28 -5.31 14.00
C TRP A 361 -20.41 -5.70 15.19
N PRO A 362 -19.80 -6.89 15.20
CA PRO A 362 -19.17 -7.44 16.40
C PRO A 362 -17.70 -7.00 16.59
N LEU A 363 -17.11 -6.28 15.63
CA LEU A 363 -15.66 -6.03 15.58
C LEU A 363 -15.33 -4.55 15.70
N HIS A 364 -14.31 -4.22 16.49
CA HIS A 364 -13.74 -2.87 16.51
C HIS A 364 -12.39 -2.90 15.78
N GLU A 365 -12.10 -1.88 14.96
CA GLU A 365 -10.83 -1.76 14.22
C GLU A 365 -9.57 -1.81 15.11
N ARG A 366 -9.70 -1.47 16.40
CA ARG A 366 -8.62 -1.50 17.39
C ARG A 366 -8.32 -2.89 17.93
N THR A 367 -9.26 -3.82 17.83
CA THR A 367 -9.04 -5.22 18.21
C THR A 367 -8.39 -6.02 17.09
N THR A 368 -7.89 -5.35 16.04
CA THR A 368 -7.07 -6.03 15.04
C THR A 368 -5.71 -6.36 15.63
N PRO A 369 -5.14 -7.54 15.31
CA PRO A 369 -3.89 -8.00 15.88
C PRO A 369 -2.74 -6.98 15.82
N LEU A 370 -2.61 -6.27 14.70
CA LEU A 370 -1.59 -5.25 14.51
C LEU A 370 -1.88 -3.95 15.28
N ALA A 371 -3.15 -3.58 15.46
CA ALA A 371 -3.53 -2.44 16.29
C ALA A 371 -3.21 -2.68 17.76
N MET A 372 -3.52 -3.88 18.27
CA MET A 372 -3.19 -4.26 19.64
C MET A 372 -1.68 -4.27 19.91
N LEU A 373 -0.88 -4.75 18.94
CA LEU A 373 0.58 -4.68 19.03
C LEU A 373 1.11 -3.23 19.01
N ALA A 374 0.55 -2.38 18.14
CA ALA A 374 0.97 -0.98 18.04
C ALA A 374 0.66 -0.19 19.32
N THR A 375 -0.51 -0.41 19.93
CA THR A 375 -0.92 0.25 21.17
C THR A 375 -0.27 -0.34 22.42
N GLY A 376 0.38 -1.51 22.31
CA GLY A 376 0.97 -2.23 23.43
C GLY A 376 -0.06 -2.96 24.30
N GLU A 377 -1.28 -3.18 23.79
CA GLU A 377 -2.28 -4.06 24.40
C GLU A 377 -1.86 -5.52 24.39
N VAL A 378 -0.98 -5.90 23.45
CA VAL A 378 -0.29 -7.20 23.42
C VAL A 378 1.21 -6.96 23.26
N LEU A 379 2.05 -7.71 23.96
CA LEU A 379 3.50 -7.46 24.03
C LEU A 379 4.28 -8.17 22.91
N SER A 380 3.71 -9.23 22.31
CA SER A 380 4.39 -9.99 21.24
C SER A 380 3.46 -10.65 20.21
N LEU A 381 4.04 -11.01 19.06
CA LEU A 381 3.36 -11.82 18.03
C LEU A 381 2.96 -13.22 18.53
N ASP A 382 3.69 -13.78 19.50
CA ASP A 382 3.41 -15.09 20.07
C ASP A 382 2.22 -15.04 21.02
N GLU A 383 2.15 -14.01 21.87
CA GLU A 383 0.98 -13.75 22.72
C GLU A 383 -0.28 -13.50 21.88
N LEU A 384 -0.11 -12.77 20.78
CA LEU A 384 -1.18 -12.54 19.82
C LEU A 384 -1.64 -13.84 19.15
N GLY A 385 -0.71 -14.75 18.83
CA GLY A 385 -1.02 -16.08 18.31
C GLY A 385 -1.72 -16.99 19.32
N ALA A 386 -1.51 -16.78 20.62
CA ALA A 386 -2.20 -17.51 21.69
C ALA A 386 -3.58 -16.90 22.05
N ALA A 387 -3.80 -15.62 21.75
CA ALA A 387 -5.06 -14.91 22.02
C ALA A 387 -6.10 -15.03 20.89
N LEU A 388 -5.66 -15.41 19.68
CA LEU A 388 -6.49 -15.66 18.50
C LEU A 388 -6.82 -17.15 18.36
#